data_AF-A0A932TNN9-F1
#
_entry.id   AF-A0A932TNN9-F1
#
_cell.length_a   1.000
_cell.length_b   1.000
_cell.length_c   1.000
_cell.angle_alpha   90.00
_cell.angle_beta   90.00
_cell.angle_gamma   90.00
#
_symmetry.space_group_name_H-M   'P 1'
#
loop_
_entity.id
_entity.type
_entity.pdbx_description
1 polymer ?
#
loop_
_entity_poly.entity_id
_entity_poly.type
_entity_poly.pdbx_seq_one_letter_code
_entity_poly.pdbx_strand_id
1 'polypeptide(L)'
;LLDACGIPVPPEVQGRSILPLLRGEREGWPEEAFIQISEAQVGRAVVTRRWKYGVTAPEKSGGRDAGSDHYVEQYLYDLEADPYELVNLVDFDTHREVADVMRRRLLRRMVAAGETEPAIEPPAELRSVRRRGPFPEEVSA
;
A
#
# COMPACT_ATOMS: atom_id res chain seq x y z
N LEU A 1 -24.87 -1.30 3.43
CA LEU A 1 -26.24 -0.85 3.11
C LEU A 1 -27.20 -2.02 3.02
N LEU A 2 -26.93 -3.04 2.18
CA LEU A 2 -27.78 -4.23 2.07
C LEU A 2 -28.08 -4.90 3.43
N ASP A 3 -27.04 -5.16 4.23
CA ASP A 3 -27.17 -5.71 5.59
C ASP A 3 -28.08 -4.86 6.51
N ALA A 4 -27.94 -3.53 6.45
CA ALA A 4 -28.80 -2.61 7.21
C ALA A 4 -30.27 -2.67 6.79
N CYS A 5 -30.53 -2.99 5.52
CA CYS A 5 -31.88 -3.13 4.98
C CYS A 5 -32.42 -4.56 5.09
N GLY A 6 -31.69 -5.51 5.68
CA GLY A 6 -32.07 -6.92 5.72
C GLY A 6 -32.05 -7.62 4.34
N ILE A 7 -31.32 -7.05 3.38
CA ILE A 7 -31.18 -7.61 2.02
C ILE A 7 -29.94 -8.52 2.00
N PRO A 8 -30.03 -9.76 1.48
CA PRO A 8 -28.88 -10.64 1.32
C PRO A 8 -27.76 -9.98 0.52
N VAL A 9 -26.52 -10.09 1.01
CA VAL A 9 -25.34 -9.59 0.30
C VAL A 9 -24.94 -10.62 -0.77
N PRO A 10 -24.84 -10.22 -2.05
CA PRO A 10 -24.37 -11.12 -3.10
C PRO A 10 -22.94 -11.63 -2.84
N PRO A 11 -22.61 -12.89 -3.19
CA PRO A 11 -21.29 -13.46 -2.95
C PRO A 11 -20.16 -12.75 -3.72
N GLU A 12 -20.49 -11.99 -4.76
CA GLU A 12 -19.54 -11.21 -5.56
C GLU A 12 -19.04 -9.95 -4.84
N VAL A 13 -19.73 -9.52 -3.78
CA VAL A 13 -19.32 -8.34 -3.00
C VAL A 13 -18.15 -8.71 -2.09
N GLN A 14 -16.98 -8.12 -2.34
CA GLN A 14 -15.76 -8.38 -1.57
C GLN A 14 -15.75 -7.65 -0.21
N GLY A 15 -16.55 -6.59 -0.07
CA GLY A 15 -16.63 -5.77 1.14
C GLY A 15 -17.43 -6.44 2.26
N ARG A 16 -17.16 -6.02 3.51
CA ARG A 16 -17.90 -6.47 4.70
C ARG A 16 -18.80 -5.37 5.24
N SER A 17 -19.95 -5.75 5.79
CA SER A 17 -20.79 -4.82 6.54
C SER A 17 -20.02 -4.28 7.75
N ILE A 18 -20.13 -2.98 8.00
CA ILE A 18 -19.52 -2.33 9.17
C ILE A 18 -20.44 -2.36 10.40
N LEU A 19 -21.68 -2.83 10.28
CA LEU A 19 -22.63 -2.86 11.41
C LEU A 19 -22.14 -3.65 12.63
N PRO A 20 -21.46 -4.81 12.49
CA PRO A 20 -20.83 -5.50 13.62
C PRO A 20 -19.86 -4.62 14.41
N LEU A 21 -19.10 -3.75 13.74
CA LEU A 21 -18.15 -2.86 14.40
C LEU A 21 -18.83 -1.84 15.32
N LEU A 22 -20.05 -1.41 14.98
CA LEU A 22 -20.85 -0.50 15.82
C LEU A 22 -21.31 -1.16 17.12
N ARG A 23 -21.36 -2.49 17.16
CA ARG A 23 -21.66 -3.29 18.35
C ARG A 23 -20.40 -3.73 19.11
N GLY A 24 -19.22 -3.31 18.65
CA GLY A 24 -17.94 -3.71 19.23
C GLY A 24 -17.42 -5.08 18.75
N GLU A 25 -18.11 -5.73 17.81
CA GLU A 25 -17.70 -7.01 17.23
C GLU A 25 -16.58 -6.77 16.20
N ARG A 26 -15.32 -6.86 16.65
CA ARG A 26 -14.12 -6.58 15.82
C ARG A 26 -13.35 -7.83 15.41
N GLU A 27 -13.74 -8.99 15.94
CA GLU A 27 -13.04 -10.25 15.69
C GLU A 27 -13.03 -10.59 14.20
N GLY A 28 -11.85 -10.93 13.68
CA GLY A 28 -11.65 -11.26 12.27
C GLY A 28 -11.80 -10.08 11.29
N TRP A 29 -11.92 -8.83 11.76
CA TRP A 29 -11.96 -7.66 10.88
C TRP A 29 -10.63 -7.50 10.11
N PRO A 30 -10.64 -7.18 8.80
CA PRO A 30 -9.41 -7.02 8.04
C PRO A 30 -8.50 -5.93 8.62
N GLU A 31 -7.20 -6.21 8.70
CA GLU A 31 -6.18 -5.26 9.19
C GLU A 31 -5.77 -4.21 8.16
N GLU A 32 -6.24 -4.35 6.92
CA GLU A 32 -5.79 -3.54 5.80
C GLU A 32 -6.89 -3.27 4.77
N ALA A 33 -6.88 -2.05 4.23
CA ALA A 33 -7.61 -1.70 3.02
C ALA A 33 -6.77 -2.04 1.79
N PHE A 34 -7.44 -2.53 0.73
CA PHE A 34 -6.85 -2.75 -0.58
C PHE A 34 -7.46 -1.75 -1.56
N ILE A 35 -6.62 -1.16 -2.41
CA ILE A 35 -7.00 -0.08 -3.33
C ILE A 35 -6.51 -0.46 -4.73
N GLN A 36 -7.42 -0.36 -5.70
CA GLN A 36 -7.14 -0.50 -7.13
C GLN A 36 -7.30 0.86 -7.78
N ILE A 37 -6.33 1.24 -8.60
CA ILE A 37 -6.31 2.49 -9.35
C ILE A 37 -6.09 2.10 -10.80
N SER A 38 -7.00 2.52 -11.69
CA SER A 38 -6.89 2.21 -13.12
C SER A 38 -7.24 3.40 -14.01
N GLU A 39 -7.63 4.53 -13.44
CA GLU A 39 -8.06 5.73 -14.17
C GLU A 39 -6.90 6.69 -14.42
N ALA A 40 -6.26 7.19 -13.36
CA ALA A 40 -5.14 8.13 -13.48
C ALA A 40 -3.82 7.45 -13.82
N GLN A 41 -3.67 6.20 -13.36
CA GLN A 41 -2.54 5.32 -13.57
C GLN A 41 -3.01 3.88 -13.33
N VAL A 42 -2.22 2.89 -13.73
CA VAL A 42 -2.43 1.51 -13.30
C VAL A 42 -1.60 1.28 -12.05
N GLY A 43 -2.28 1.18 -10.91
CA GLY A 43 -1.64 1.03 -9.61
C GLY A 43 -2.46 0.23 -8.63
N ARG A 44 -1.78 -0.23 -7.59
CA ARG A 44 -2.36 -0.98 -6.48
C ARG A 44 -1.75 -0.50 -5.17
N ALA A 45 -2.54 -0.51 -4.10
CA ALA A 45 -2.03 -0.15 -2.78
C ALA A 45 -2.69 -0.96 -1.67
N VAL A 46 -1.96 -1.12 -0.58
CA VAL A 46 -2.49 -1.59 0.70
C VAL A 46 -2.18 -0.59 1.80
N VAL A 47 -3.16 -0.37 2.66
CA VAL A 47 -3.06 0.54 3.80
C VAL A 47 -3.43 -0.22 5.06
N THR A 48 -2.48 -0.30 5.99
CA THR A 48 -2.68 -0.81 7.35
C THR A 48 -2.84 0.37 8.31
N ARG A 49 -3.00 0.10 9.62
CA ARG A 49 -3.03 1.17 10.64
C ARG A 49 -1.79 2.08 10.61
N ARG A 50 -0.61 1.54 10.27
CA ARG A 50 0.67 2.28 10.33
C ARG A 50 1.30 2.51 8.96
N TRP A 51 1.11 1.61 8.01
CA TRP A 51 1.85 1.64 6.75
C TRP A 51 0.93 1.78 5.57
N LYS A 52 1.27 2.68 4.64
CA LYS A 52 0.74 2.70 3.28
C LYS A 52 1.84 2.24 2.34
N TYR A 53 1.50 1.33 1.44
CA TYR A 53 2.40 0.83 0.41
C TYR A 53 1.67 0.80 -0.92
N GLY A 54 2.34 1.26 -1.99
CA GLY A 54 1.74 1.35 -3.31
C GLY A 54 2.73 1.13 -4.45
N VAL A 55 2.21 0.59 -5.54
CA VAL A 55 2.96 0.19 -6.74
C VAL A 55 2.26 0.71 -7.99
N THR A 56 3.02 0.92 -9.07
CA THR A 56 2.50 1.31 -10.39
C THR A 56 3.08 0.47 -11.50
N ALA A 57 2.31 0.32 -12.57
CA ALA A 57 2.74 -0.34 -13.79
C ALA A 57 3.12 0.75 -14.82
N PRO A 58 4.41 1.15 -14.90
CA PRO A 58 4.84 2.26 -15.75
C PRO A 58 4.60 2.00 -17.25
N GLU A 59 4.51 0.73 -17.65
CA GLU A 59 4.23 0.30 -19.02
C GLU A 59 2.74 0.30 -19.41
N LYS A 60 1.84 0.60 -18.47
CA LYS A 60 0.39 0.60 -18.70
C LYS A 60 -0.20 2.00 -18.70
N SER A 61 -1.35 2.16 -19.36
CA SER A 61 -2.05 3.43 -19.50
C SER A 61 -3.35 3.44 -18.70
N GLY A 62 -3.46 4.35 -17.73
CA GLY A 62 -4.72 4.62 -17.04
C GLY A 62 -5.85 4.95 -18.02
N GLY A 63 -7.07 4.52 -17.69
CA GLY A 63 -8.27 4.65 -18.52
C GLY A 63 -8.33 3.66 -19.70
N ARG A 64 -7.26 2.91 -19.97
CA ARG A 64 -7.24 1.85 -21.00
C ARG A 64 -7.01 0.47 -20.41
N ASP A 65 -6.07 0.38 -19.48
CA ASP A 65 -5.66 -0.87 -18.84
C ASP A 65 -6.25 -0.97 -17.43
N ALA A 66 -6.89 -2.09 -17.11
CA ALA A 66 -7.48 -2.32 -15.78
C ALA A 66 -6.45 -2.83 -14.75
N GLY A 67 -5.30 -3.33 -15.20
CA GLY A 67 -4.27 -3.96 -14.38
C GLY A 67 -3.01 -4.29 -15.17
N SER A 68 -2.02 -4.87 -14.49
CA SER A 68 -0.77 -5.35 -15.08
C SER A 68 -0.37 -6.68 -14.45
N ASP A 69 0.46 -7.43 -15.15
CA ASP A 69 1.23 -8.56 -14.63
C ASP A 69 2.58 -8.12 -14.04
N HIS A 70 2.93 -6.84 -14.20
CA HIS A 70 4.17 -6.25 -13.71
C HIS A 70 3.92 -4.89 -13.05
N TYR A 71 4.54 -4.66 -11.90
CA TYR A 71 4.51 -3.37 -11.20
C TYR A 71 5.88 -3.04 -10.60
N VAL A 72 6.10 -1.75 -10.36
CA VAL A 72 7.26 -1.21 -9.67
C VAL A 72 6.81 -0.51 -8.40
N GLU A 73 7.56 -0.72 -7.33
CA GLU A 73 7.33 -0.04 -6.06
C GLU A 73 7.48 1.47 -6.18
N GLN A 74 6.48 2.21 -5.70
CA GLN A 74 6.46 3.66 -5.81
C GLN A 74 6.25 4.38 -4.49
N TYR A 75 5.59 3.74 -3.52
CA TYR A 75 5.20 4.40 -2.27
C TYR A 75 5.40 3.49 -1.06
N LEU A 76 6.03 4.03 -0.02
CA LEU A 76 5.99 3.51 1.34
C LEU A 76 5.93 4.69 2.31
N TYR A 77 4.87 4.77 3.12
CA TYR A 77 4.71 5.83 4.12
C TYR A 77 4.40 5.23 5.50
N ASP A 78 5.07 5.75 6.53
CA ASP A 78 4.72 5.50 7.93
C ASP A 78 3.67 6.52 8.36
N LEU A 79 2.40 6.14 8.35
CA LEU A 79 1.26 6.98 8.71
C LEU A 79 1.20 7.34 10.20
N GLU A 80 1.95 6.64 11.06
CA GLU A 80 2.02 6.95 12.48
C GLU A 80 3.05 8.06 12.74
N ALA A 81 4.21 8.00 12.07
CA ALA A 81 5.26 9.01 12.17
C ALA A 81 5.05 10.22 11.24
N ASP A 82 4.40 9.99 10.10
CA ASP A 82 4.15 10.97 9.04
C ASP A 82 2.70 10.85 8.51
N PRO A 83 1.70 11.34 9.27
CA PRO A 83 0.29 11.25 8.90
C PRO A 83 -0.07 11.98 7.60
N TYR A 84 0.81 12.87 7.12
CA TYR A 84 0.62 13.67 5.91
C TYR A 84 1.34 13.10 4.69
N GLU A 85 2.00 11.94 4.83
CA GLU A 85 2.65 11.22 3.73
C GLU A 85 3.69 12.07 2.97
N LEU A 86 4.44 12.90 3.69
CA LEU A 86 5.43 13.82 3.13
C LEU A 86 6.77 13.13 2.81
N VAL A 87 7.09 12.04 3.50
CA VAL A 87 8.35 11.32 3.36
C VAL A 87 8.10 9.93 2.81
N ASN A 88 8.38 9.77 1.51
CA ASN A 88 8.36 8.46 0.88
C ASN A 88 9.61 7.66 1.25
N LEU A 89 9.41 6.50 1.87
CA LEU A 89 10.45 5.62 2.40
C LEU A 89 10.79 4.45 1.47
N VAL A 90 10.14 4.37 0.29
CA VAL A 90 10.19 3.19 -0.59
C VAL A 90 11.60 2.88 -1.10
N ASP A 91 12.42 3.90 -1.29
CA ASP A 91 13.78 3.81 -1.80
C ASP A 91 14.83 3.74 -0.68
N PHE A 92 14.45 3.74 0.61
CA PHE A 92 15.41 3.63 1.71
C PHE A 92 15.71 2.17 2.07
N ASP A 93 16.99 1.80 2.05
CA ASP A 93 17.46 0.45 2.42
C ASP A 93 17.01 0.04 3.84
N THR A 94 17.02 0.97 4.78
CA THR A 94 16.56 0.83 6.17
C THR A 94 15.10 0.40 6.29
N HIS A 95 14.27 0.61 5.26
CA HIS A 95 12.85 0.29 5.26
C HIS A 95 12.50 -0.86 4.31
N ARG A 96 13.51 -1.52 3.73
CA ARG A 96 13.33 -2.61 2.76
C ARG A 96 12.54 -3.79 3.34
N GLU A 97 12.79 -4.17 4.59
CA GLU A 97 12.05 -5.24 5.25
C GLU A 97 10.57 -4.91 5.41
N VAL A 98 10.25 -3.66 5.74
CA VAL A 98 8.86 -3.19 5.87
C VAL A 98 8.17 -3.21 4.50
N ALA A 99 8.83 -2.69 3.47
CA ALA A 99 8.34 -2.72 2.11
C ALA A 99 8.08 -4.16 1.63
N ASP A 100 8.95 -5.12 1.97
CA ASP A 100 8.78 -6.53 1.62
C ASP A 100 7.58 -7.17 2.35
N VAL A 101 7.34 -6.84 3.62
CA VAL A 101 6.15 -7.26 4.35
C VAL A 101 4.89 -6.72 3.69
N MET A 102 4.90 -5.44 3.32
CA MET A 102 3.78 -4.77 2.68
C MET A 102 3.54 -5.27 1.25
N ARG A 103 4.60 -5.58 0.49
CA ARG A 103 4.53 -6.24 -0.82
C ARG A 103 3.79 -7.57 -0.74
N ARG A 104 4.16 -8.41 0.24
CA ARG A 104 3.49 -9.70 0.47
C ARG A 104 2.01 -9.52 0.85
N ARG A 105 1.68 -8.49 1.63
CA ARG A 105 0.27 -8.14 1.91
C ARG A 105 -0.46 -7.77 0.64
N LEU A 106 0.12 -6.89 -0.19
CA LEU A 106 -0.46 -6.46 -1.46
C LEU A 106 -0.75 -7.64 -2.39
N LEU A 107 0.23 -8.50 -2.64
CA LEU A 107 0.09 -9.67 -3.51
C LEU A 107 -1.06 -10.58 -3.06
N ARG A 108 -1.17 -10.85 -1.75
CA ARG A 108 -2.29 -11.65 -1.21
C ARG A 108 -3.64 -10.99 -1.47
N ARG A 109 -3.74 -9.65 -1.38
CA ARG A 109 -5.01 -8.94 -1.63
C ARG A 109 -5.37 -8.90 -3.12
N MET A 110 -4.39 -8.77 -4.00
CA MET A 110 -4.60 -8.86 -5.44
C MET A 110 -5.15 -10.23 -5.85
N VAL A 111 -4.52 -11.31 -5.37
CA VAL A 111 -5.00 -12.68 -5.62
C VAL A 111 -6.38 -12.90 -5.03
N ALA A 112 -6.64 -12.44 -3.80
CA ALA A 112 -7.96 -12.55 -3.18
C ALA A 112 -9.05 -11.74 -3.91
N ALA A 113 -8.67 -10.70 -4.66
CA ALA A 113 -9.57 -9.94 -5.52
C ALA A 113 -9.79 -10.59 -6.91
N GLY A 114 -9.16 -11.75 -7.16
CA GLY A 114 -9.26 -12.47 -8.42
C GLY A 114 -8.25 -12.04 -9.48
N GLU A 115 -7.24 -11.22 -9.13
CA GLU A 115 -6.15 -10.88 -10.03
C GLU A 115 -5.14 -12.03 -10.12
N THR A 116 -4.49 -12.19 -11.28
CA THR A 116 -3.29 -13.03 -11.39
C THR A 116 -2.19 -12.42 -10.55
N GLU A 117 -1.44 -13.23 -9.80
CA GLU A 117 -0.32 -12.73 -8.99
C GLU A 117 0.74 -12.07 -9.89
N PRO A 118 0.99 -10.75 -9.76
CA PRO A 118 1.94 -10.05 -10.61
C PRO A 118 3.36 -10.12 -10.06
N ALA A 119 4.33 -9.81 -10.92
CA ALA A 119 5.67 -9.45 -10.48
C ALA A 119 5.66 -8.01 -9.92
N ILE A 120 6.33 -7.81 -8.79
CA ILE A 120 6.54 -6.48 -8.19
C ILE A 120 8.04 -6.28 -7.95
N GLU A 121 8.62 -5.31 -8.64
CA GLU A 121 10.04 -4.96 -8.54
C GLU A 121 10.27 -3.79 -7.58
N PRO A 122 11.39 -3.80 -6.82
CA PRO A 122 11.77 -2.64 -6.01
C PRO A 122 12.12 -1.43 -6.90
N PRO A 123 12.30 -0.23 -6.32
CA PRO A 123 12.79 0.93 -7.06
C PRO A 123 14.17 0.64 -7.66
N ALA A 124 14.49 1.28 -8.79
CA ALA A 124 15.74 1.07 -9.50
C ALA A 124 17.00 1.40 -8.66
N GLU A 125 16.90 2.34 -7.73
CA GLU A 125 18.00 2.74 -6.85
C GLU A 125 17.53 2.77 -5.39
N LEU A 126 18.34 2.17 -4.50
CA LEU A 126 18.13 2.26 -3.06
C LEU A 126 19.10 3.27 -2.44
N ARG A 127 18.54 4.20 -1.67
CA ARG A 127 19.25 5.16 -0.84
C ARG A 127 19.71 4.50 0.44
N SER A 128 21.02 4.53 0.66
CA SER A 128 21.60 4.29 1.98
C SER A 128 21.64 5.59 2.75
N VAL A 129 21.26 5.55 4.04
CA VAL A 129 21.51 6.67 4.93
C VAL A 129 23.01 6.75 5.16
N ARG A 130 23.70 7.66 4.46
CA ARG A 130 25.07 8.04 4.86
C ARG A 130 24.97 8.57 6.29
N ARG A 131 25.61 7.90 7.26
CA ARG A 131 25.82 8.46 8.59
C ARG A 131 26.42 9.85 8.40
N ARG A 132 25.70 10.90 8.80
CA ARG A 132 26.28 12.25 8.88
C ARG A 132 27.48 12.11 9.81
N GLY A 133 28.70 12.29 9.27
CA GLY A 133 29.88 12.50 10.08
C GLY A 133 29.65 13.72 10.99
N PRO A 134 30.41 13.85 12.10
CA PRO A 134 30.29 15.01 12.97
C PRO A 134 30.37 16.28 12.12
N PHE A 135 29.46 17.23 12.37
CA PHE A 135 29.48 18.54 11.73
C PHE A 135 30.89 19.14 11.89
N PRO A 136 31.51 19.70 10.82
CA PRO A 136 32.75 20.44 11.00
C PRO A 136 32.48 21.58 11.99
N GLU A 137 33.30 21.68 13.04
CA GLU A 137 33.28 22.80 13.97
C GLU A 137 33.27 24.12 13.17
N GLU A 138 32.35 25.01 13.52
CA GLU A 138 32.27 26.35 12.98
C GLU A 138 33.66 27.00 13.04
N VAL A 139 34.19 27.36 11.87
CA VAL A 139 35.45 28.10 11.76
C VAL A 139 35.20 29.47 12.38
N SER A 140 35.65 29.66 13.62
CA SER A 140 35.80 30.97 14.22
C SER A 140 36.85 31.76 13.43
N ALA A 141 36.42 32.87 12.85
CA ALA A 141 37.25 34.01 12.48
C ALA A 141 36.43 35.29 12.63
#